data_AF-A0A5R9GKK8-F1
#
_entry.id   AF-A0A5R9GKK8-F1
#
_cell.length_a   1.000
_cell.length_b   1.000
_cell.length_c   1.000
_cell.angle_alpha   90.00
_cell.angle_beta   90.00
_cell.angle_gamma   90.00
#
_symmetry.space_group_name_H-M   'P 1'
#
loop_
_entity.id
_entity.type
_entity.pdbx_description
1 polymer ?
#
loop_
_entity_poly.entity_id
_entity_poly.type
_entity_poly.pdbx_seq_one_letter_code
_entity_poly.pdbx_strand_id
1 'polypeptide(L)'
;MTIDEREAEMKLRLLKTLIALWVASIMMPVISAEADELVRLNIAAFEKRDPNYEFDSIITGTYAQLFEQVQGKADVIFLNRTPVLKNGDVVNLQLDALRMAQGNLSNGGLNCQFGFTNESDEDSQFYSIAGMCNIMYAEDEGTRKVRLIIKRSMLSDVNYGMNVWMKVYEDKTAGVVIYGDVDPK
;
A
#
# COMPACT_ATOMS: atom_id res chain seq x y z
N MET A 1 -37.63 5.49 -63.83
CA MET A 1 -37.42 5.90 -62.44
C MET A 1 -37.84 7.35 -62.29
N THR A 2 -38.99 7.58 -61.68
CA THR A 2 -39.63 8.91 -61.57
C THR A 2 -38.98 9.72 -60.45
N ILE A 3 -39.20 11.05 -60.44
CA ILE A 3 -38.63 11.95 -59.42
C ILE A 3 -39.10 11.55 -58.01
N ASP A 4 -40.33 11.05 -57.88
CA ASP A 4 -40.90 10.54 -56.63
C ASP A 4 -40.14 9.35 -56.03
N GLU A 5 -39.72 8.40 -56.87
CA GLU A 5 -38.96 7.22 -56.41
C GLU A 5 -37.59 7.61 -55.83
N ARG A 6 -36.96 8.65 -56.39
CA ARG A 6 -35.66 9.16 -55.87
C ARG A 6 -35.81 9.85 -54.53
N GLU A 7 -36.91 10.55 -54.30
CA GLU A 7 -37.16 11.23 -53.03
C GLU A 7 -37.47 10.23 -51.90
N ALA A 8 -38.23 9.17 -52.21
CA ALA A 8 -38.52 8.09 -51.27
C ALA A 8 -37.25 7.32 -50.85
N GLU A 9 -36.36 7.00 -51.80
CA GLU A 9 -35.08 6.35 -51.49
C GLU A 9 -34.16 7.23 -50.64
N MET A 10 -34.14 8.54 -50.89
CA MET A 10 -33.32 9.49 -50.13
C MET A 10 -33.80 9.61 -48.68
N LYS A 11 -35.11 9.72 -48.47
CA LYS A 11 -35.74 9.77 -47.14
C LYS A 11 -35.50 8.47 -46.36
N LEU A 12 -35.59 7.32 -47.02
CA LEU A 12 -35.32 6.02 -46.39
C LEU A 12 -33.84 5.86 -46.00
N ARG A 13 -32.91 6.35 -46.83
CA ARG A 13 -31.47 6.35 -46.50
C ARG A 13 -31.16 7.25 -45.31
N LEU A 14 -31.72 8.47 -45.27
CA LEU A 14 -31.58 9.41 -44.15
C LEU A 14 -32.16 8.87 -42.84
N LEU A 15 -33.32 8.21 -42.91
CA LEU A 15 -33.94 7.59 -41.74
C LEU A 15 -33.09 6.43 -41.20
N LYS A 16 -32.52 5.61 -42.09
CA LYS A 16 -31.62 4.52 -41.69
C LYS A 16 -30.33 5.03 -41.03
N THR A 17 -29.73 6.10 -41.54
CA THR A 17 -28.54 6.70 -40.91
C THR A 17 -28.87 7.36 -39.57
N LEU A 18 -30.01 8.03 -39.44
CA LEU A 18 -30.46 8.60 -38.17
C LEU A 18 -30.72 7.53 -37.10
N ILE A 19 -31.36 6.41 -37.47
CA ILE A 19 -31.59 5.28 -36.55
C ILE A 19 -30.27 4.63 -36.14
N ALA A 20 -29.33 4.44 -37.07
CA ALA A 20 -28.01 3.88 -36.76
C ALA A 20 -27.21 4.77 -35.79
N LEU A 21 -27.29 6.10 -35.92
CA LEU A 21 -26.66 7.04 -35.00
C LEU A 21 -27.28 7.00 -33.59
N TRP A 22 -28.58 6.79 -33.50
CA TRP A 22 -29.30 6.74 -32.23
C TRP A 22 -28.97 5.47 -31.44
N VAL A 23 -28.89 4.31 -32.12
CA VAL A 23 -28.50 3.04 -31.48
C VAL A 23 -27.04 3.05 -31.00
N ALA A 24 -26.14 3.69 -31.74
CA ALA A 24 -24.73 3.80 -31.35
C ALA A 24 -24.52 4.64 -30.07
N SER A 25 -25.44 5.56 -29.75
CA SER A 25 -25.32 6.43 -28.57
C SER A 25 -25.72 5.74 -27.26
N ILE A 26 -26.44 4.61 -27.30
CA ILE A 26 -26.90 3.87 -26.11
C ILE A 26 -25.84 2.86 -25.62
N MET A 27 -24.83 2.54 -26.46
CA MET A 27 -23.80 1.55 -26.14
C MET A 27 -22.50 2.14 -25.58
N MET A 28 -22.48 3.40 -25.17
CA MET A 28 -21.32 3.89 -24.43
C MET A 28 -21.31 3.21 -23.05
N PRO A 29 -20.30 2.39 -22.72
CA PRO A 29 -20.17 1.90 -21.36
C PRO A 29 -20.07 3.12 -20.45
N VAL A 30 -20.91 3.14 -19.41
CA VAL A 30 -20.75 4.07 -18.29
C VAL A 30 -19.44 3.66 -17.62
N ILE A 31 -18.36 4.31 -18.01
CA ILE A 31 -17.09 4.20 -17.29
C ILE A 31 -17.33 4.99 -16.01
N SER A 32 -17.75 4.30 -14.95
CA SER A 32 -17.67 4.84 -13.60
C SER A 32 -16.18 5.11 -13.35
N ALA A 33 -15.80 6.38 -13.43
CA ALA A 33 -14.54 6.83 -12.90
C ALA A 33 -14.71 6.84 -11.38
N GLU A 34 -14.50 5.68 -10.73
CA GLU A 34 -14.21 5.68 -9.31
C GLU A 34 -12.95 6.53 -9.13
N ALA A 35 -13.12 7.65 -8.41
CA ALA A 35 -12.02 8.49 -8.01
C ALA A 35 -11.21 7.69 -6.98
N ASP A 36 -10.28 6.89 -7.49
CA ASP A 36 -9.35 6.09 -6.68
C ASP A 36 -8.58 7.08 -5.79
N GLU A 37 -8.99 7.16 -4.53
CA GLU A 37 -8.51 8.21 -3.65
C GLU A 37 -7.04 7.95 -3.33
N LEU A 38 -6.19 8.87 -3.79
CA LEU A 38 -4.76 8.70 -3.73
C LEU A 38 -4.28 8.95 -2.31
N VAL A 39 -3.76 7.90 -1.67
CA VAL A 39 -3.23 7.96 -0.30
C VAL A 39 -1.76 7.60 -0.25
N ARG A 40 -1.10 7.92 0.85
CA ARG A 40 0.28 7.50 1.13
C ARG A 40 0.26 6.41 2.18
N LEU A 41 1.14 5.42 2.02
CA LEU A 41 1.41 4.42 3.03
C LEU A 41 2.64 4.85 3.83
N ASN A 42 2.50 4.83 5.14
CA ASN A 42 3.60 5.03 6.08
C ASN A 42 3.92 3.69 6.73
N ILE A 43 5.19 3.31 6.74
CA ILE A 43 5.64 2.10 7.44
C ILE A 43 6.76 2.49 8.40
N ALA A 44 6.71 1.91 9.59
CA ALA A 44 7.75 2.03 10.60
C ALA A 44 8.14 0.64 11.08
N ALA A 45 9.43 0.39 11.24
CA ALA A 45 9.96 -0.83 11.82
C ALA A 45 10.88 -0.50 13.00
N PHE A 46 10.72 -1.23 14.09
CA PHE A 46 11.51 -1.05 15.31
C PHE A 46 12.06 -2.38 15.82
N GLU A 47 13.21 -2.32 16.48
CA GLU A 47 13.84 -3.43 17.20
C GLU A 47 13.82 -3.14 18.70
N LYS A 48 13.43 -4.10 19.54
CA LYS A 48 13.40 -3.94 21.00
C LYS A 48 14.81 -3.68 21.51
N ARG A 49 14.93 -2.65 22.34
CA ARG A 49 16.12 -2.39 23.17
C ARG A 49 15.92 -2.91 24.59
N ASP A 50 14.73 -2.66 25.16
CA ASP A 50 14.33 -3.25 26.43
C ASP A 50 13.63 -4.60 26.16
N PRO A 51 14.19 -5.73 26.63
CA PRO A 51 13.59 -7.05 26.41
C PRO A 51 12.22 -7.23 27.09
N ASN A 52 11.88 -6.40 28.08
CA ASN A 52 10.59 -6.46 28.77
C ASN A 52 9.53 -5.54 28.16
N TYR A 53 9.89 -4.72 27.17
CA TYR A 53 8.94 -3.83 26.52
C TYR A 53 8.01 -4.62 25.62
N GLU A 54 6.71 -4.36 25.69
CA GLU A 54 5.70 -4.92 24.79
C GLU A 54 5.16 -3.81 23.88
N PHE A 55 5.13 -4.08 22.58
CA PHE A 55 4.64 -3.13 21.60
C PHE A 55 3.10 -3.12 21.57
N ASP A 56 2.52 -1.93 21.67
CA ASP A 56 1.07 -1.76 21.56
C ASP A 56 0.55 -2.16 20.18
N SER A 57 -0.67 -2.67 20.10
CA SER A 57 -1.28 -3.04 18.82
C SER A 57 -1.64 -1.84 17.95
N ILE A 58 -1.94 -0.71 18.59
CA ILE A 58 -2.37 0.53 17.94
C ILE A 58 -1.69 1.69 18.66
N ILE A 59 -1.07 2.58 17.90
CA ILE A 59 -0.53 3.84 18.40
C ILE A 59 -1.23 4.97 17.67
N THR A 60 -1.85 5.89 18.41
CA THR A 60 -2.53 7.05 17.82
C THR A 60 -1.65 8.28 17.95
N GLY A 61 -1.64 9.12 16.91
CA GLY A 61 -0.92 10.38 16.88
C GLY A 61 0.15 10.47 15.80
N THR A 62 0.76 11.63 15.70
CA THR A 62 1.79 11.99 14.72
C THR A 62 3.04 11.10 14.84
N TYR A 63 3.94 11.17 13.85
CA TYR A 63 5.25 10.52 13.92
C TYR A 63 6.03 10.83 15.21
N ALA A 64 5.95 12.08 15.70
CA ALA A 64 6.61 12.47 16.94
C ALA A 64 6.07 11.68 18.14
N GLN A 65 4.76 11.51 18.21
CA GLN A 65 4.10 10.75 19.27
C GLN A 65 4.40 9.24 19.15
N LEU A 66 4.49 8.70 17.94
CA LEU A 66 4.99 7.35 17.72
C LEU A 66 6.41 7.19 18.31
N PHE A 67 7.32 8.13 18.06
CA PHE A 67 8.67 8.09 18.59
C PHE A 67 8.72 8.23 20.11
N GLU A 68 7.92 9.11 20.70
CA GLU A 68 7.81 9.26 22.16
C GLU A 68 7.39 7.95 22.84
N GLN A 69 6.49 7.18 22.24
CA GLN A 69 6.04 5.89 22.78
C GLN A 69 7.18 4.87 22.89
N VAL A 70 8.04 4.82 21.87
CA VAL A 70 9.14 3.85 21.77
C VAL A 70 10.47 4.36 22.32
N GLN A 71 10.56 5.65 22.66
CA GLN A 71 11.80 6.30 23.06
C GLN A 71 12.46 5.59 24.24
N GLY A 72 13.72 5.19 24.06
CA GLY A 72 14.50 4.48 25.07
C GLY A 72 14.17 2.99 25.21
N LYS A 73 13.07 2.52 24.61
CA LYS A 73 12.57 1.13 24.70
C LYS A 73 12.84 0.33 23.43
N ALA A 74 12.89 1.00 22.28
CA ALA A 74 13.19 0.40 20.99
C ALA A 74 14.05 1.31 20.12
N ASP A 75 14.72 0.70 19.15
CA ASP A 75 15.54 1.32 18.13
C ASP A 75 14.79 1.35 16.80
N VAL A 76 14.94 2.44 16.05
CA VAL A 76 14.32 2.60 14.73
C VAL A 76 15.14 1.82 13.72
N ILE A 77 14.54 0.85 13.04
CA ILE A 77 15.14 0.21 11.87
C ILE A 77 14.93 1.13 10.67
N PHE A 78 13.68 1.43 10.33
CA PHE A 78 13.35 2.45 9.33
C PHE A 78 12.00 3.12 9.64
N LEU A 79 11.84 4.32 9.11
CA LEU A 79 10.57 5.03 9.02
C LEU A 79 10.47 5.65 7.62
N ASN A 80 9.37 5.42 6.93
CA ASN A 80 9.15 6.00 5.61
C ASN A 80 7.76 6.60 5.44
N ARG A 81 7.67 7.52 4.49
CA ARG A 81 6.44 8.03 3.88
C ARG A 81 6.52 7.77 2.38
N THR A 82 5.64 6.94 1.83
CA THR A 82 5.68 6.62 0.39
C THR A 82 5.21 7.82 -0.45
N PRO A 83 5.48 7.79 -1.77
CA PRO A 83 4.65 8.49 -2.74
C PRO A 83 3.17 8.09 -2.62
N VAL A 84 2.30 8.85 -3.29
CA VAL A 84 0.89 8.45 -3.40
C VAL A 84 0.78 7.11 -4.13
N LEU A 85 -0.09 6.23 -3.63
CA LEU A 85 -0.29 4.87 -4.11
C LEU A 85 -1.67 4.73 -4.74
N LYS A 86 -1.78 3.74 -5.63
CA LYS A 86 -3.02 3.24 -6.22
C LYS A 86 -3.29 1.81 -5.77
N ASN A 87 -4.54 1.38 -5.93
CA ASN A 87 -4.89 -0.01 -5.66
C ASN A 87 -4.00 -0.98 -6.45
N GLY A 88 -3.45 -2.00 -5.77
CA GLY A 88 -2.59 -3.00 -6.37
C GLY A 88 -1.12 -2.61 -6.50
N ASP A 89 -0.73 -1.40 -6.08
CA ASP A 89 0.68 -1.01 -6.06
C ASP A 89 1.49 -1.88 -5.10
N VAL A 90 2.78 -2.05 -5.42
CA VAL A 90 3.74 -2.78 -4.60
C VAL A 90 4.83 -1.85 -4.10
N VAL A 91 4.94 -1.75 -2.78
CA VAL A 91 5.96 -0.94 -2.10
C VAL A 91 7.14 -1.83 -1.72
N ASN A 92 8.35 -1.44 -2.15
CA ASN A 92 9.59 -2.10 -1.76
C ASN A 92 10.38 -1.18 -0.82
N LEU A 93 10.67 -1.66 0.37
CA LEU A 93 11.49 -0.98 1.38
C LEU A 93 12.72 -1.82 1.65
N GLN A 94 13.90 -1.24 1.49
CA GLN A 94 15.17 -1.94 1.66
C GLN A 94 16.08 -1.08 2.51
N LEU A 95 16.56 -1.68 3.60
CA LEU A 95 17.63 -1.13 4.41
C LEU A 95 18.60 -2.26 4.71
N ASP A 96 19.74 -2.24 4.04
CA ASP A 96 20.80 -3.20 4.22
C ASP A 96 22.17 -2.55 4.32
N ALA A 97 23.00 -3.10 5.19
CA ALA A 97 24.38 -2.70 5.39
C ALA A 97 25.27 -3.90 5.14
N LEU A 98 26.21 -3.74 4.21
CA LEU A 98 27.26 -4.71 3.95
C LEU A 98 28.41 -4.48 4.94
N ARG A 99 28.84 -5.53 5.64
CA ARG A 99 29.98 -5.48 6.58
C ARG A 99 30.89 -6.69 6.43
N MET A 100 32.14 -6.52 6.83
CA MET A 100 33.09 -7.62 6.97
C MET A 100 32.88 -8.31 8.31
N ALA A 101 32.64 -9.62 8.30
CA ALA A 101 32.54 -10.47 9.48
C ALA A 101 33.54 -11.63 9.33
N GLN A 102 34.62 -11.62 10.12
CA GLN A 102 35.73 -12.59 10.06
C GLN A 102 36.26 -12.91 8.65
N GLY A 103 36.37 -11.90 7.79
CA GLY A 103 36.88 -12.07 6.42
C GLY A 103 35.82 -12.38 5.36
N ASN A 104 34.57 -12.60 5.76
CA ASN A 104 33.44 -12.75 4.86
C ASN A 104 32.64 -11.44 4.74
N LEU A 105 32.15 -11.17 3.53
CA LEU A 105 31.16 -10.11 3.31
C LEU A 105 29.78 -10.60 3.74
N SER A 106 29.12 -9.85 4.61
CA SER A 106 27.81 -10.21 5.15
C SER A 106 26.87 -9.01 5.24
N ASN A 107 25.58 -9.23 4.94
CA ASN A 107 24.53 -8.23 4.97
C ASN A 107 23.77 -8.27 6.30
N GLY A 108 23.57 -7.10 6.91
CA GLY A 108 22.65 -6.90 8.02
C GLY A 108 21.57 -5.91 7.63
N GLY A 109 20.29 -6.19 7.93
CA GLY A 109 19.22 -5.28 7.54
C GLY A 109 17.82 -5.88 7.50
N LEU A 110 16.88 -5.12 6.94
CA LEU A 110 15.49 -5.50 6.77
C LEU A 110 14.99 -5.08 5.38
N ASN A 111 14.61 -6.06 4.58
CA ASN A 111 14.07 -5.84 3.24
C ASN A 111 12.63 -6.34 3.17
N CYS A 112 11.70 -5.46 2.87
CA CYS A 112 10.27 -5.74 2.82
C CYS A 112 9.65 -5.41 1.47
N GLN A 113 8.66 -6.21 1.09
CA GLN A 113 7.76 -5.95 -0.02
C GLN A 113 6.33 -6.00 0.49
N PHE A 114 5.56 -4.95 0.24
CA PHE A 114 4.16 -4.83 0.63
C PHE A 114 3.30 -4.65 -0.62
N GLY A 115 2.25 -5.46 -0.75
CA GLY A 115 1.13 -5.16 -1.64
C GLY A 115 0.15 -4.25 -0.91
N PHE A 116 -0.27 -3.19 -1.58
CA PHE A 116 -1.28 -2.25 -1.10
C PHE A 116 -2.62 -2.51 -1.78
N THR A 117 -3.69 -2.55 -1.00
CA THR A 117 -5.05 -2.75 -1.51
C THR A 117 -5.97 -1.67 -1.00
N ASN A 118 -6.63 -0.98 -1.93
CA ASN A 118 -7.76 -0.10 -1.65
C ASN A 118 -9.02 -0.98 -1.56
N GLU A 119 -9.59 -1.04 -0.36
CA GLU A 119 -10.79 -1.81 -0.02
C GLU A 119 -11.98 -0.87 0.23
N SER A 120 -11.86 0.40 -0.18
CA SER A 120 -12.89 1.42 0.00
C SER A 120 -14.12 1.12 -0.86
N ASP A 121 -15.27 1.58 -0.40
CA ASP A 121 -16.54 1.56 -1.13
C ASP A 121 -17.17 2.96 -1.14
N GLU A 122 -18.45 3.06 -1.56
CA GLU A 122 -19.15 4.34 -1.67
C GLU A 122 -19.30 5.09 -0.33
N ASP A 123 -19.30 4.35 0.80
CA ASP A 123 -19.62 4.87 2.13
C ASP A 123 -18.42 4.85 3.09
N SER A 124 -17.31 4.21 2.72
CA SER A 124 -16.20 3.95 3.64
C SER A 124 -14.83 3.88 2.96
N GLN A 125 -13.80 4.35 3.69
CA GLN A 125 -12.42 4.38 3.22
C GLN A 125 -11.57 3.38 3.98
N PHE A 126 -11.34 2.22 3.37
CA PHE A 126 -10.57 1.14 3.97
C PHE A 126 -9.38 0.77 3.11
N TYR A 127 -8.26 0.52 3.77
CA TYR A 127 -7.02 0.12 3.11
C TYR A 127 -6.43 -1.09 3.81
N SER A 128 -5.73 -1.92 3.06
CA SER A 128 -5.02 -3.06 3.64
C SER A 128 -3.66 -3.26 3.02
N ILE A 129 -2.76 -3.86 3.80
CA ILE A 129 -1.45 -4.29 3.33
C ILE A 129 -1.23 -5.76 3.66
N ALA A 130 -0.54 -6.45 2.76
CA ALA A 130 0.03 -7.77 2.98
C ALA A 130 1.43 -7.79 2.40
N GLY A 131 2.31 -8.66 2.89
CA GLY A 131 3.69 -8.59 2.43
C GLY A 131 4.61 -9.69 2.90
N MET A 132 5.86 -9.54 2.51
CA MET A 132 6.95 -10.40 2.90
C MET A 132 8.17 -9.56 3.24
N CYS A 133 8.81 -9.88 4.36
CA CYS A 133 10.07 -9.27 4.75
C CYS A 133 11.16 -10.33 4.89
N ASN A 134 12.40 -9.92 4.71
CA ASN A 134 13.57 -10.70 5.08
C ASN A 134 14.39 -9.88 6.07
N ILE A 135 14.49 -10.35 7.31
CA ILE A 135 15.50 -9.87 8.24
C ILE A 135 16.81 -10.56 7.88
N MET A 136 17.88 -9.80 7.76
CA MET A 136 19.22 -10.27 7.45
C MET A 136 20.11 -10.00 8.65
N TYR A 137 20.73 -11.05 9.16
CA TYR A 137 21.71 -10.96 10.24
C TYR A 137 23.10 -11.17 9.64
N ALA A 138 23.97 -10.19 9.88
CA ALA A 138 25.36 -10.28 9.48
C ALA A 138 26.13 -11.13 10.49
N GLU A 139 26.46 -12.36 10.12
CA GLU A 139 27.18 -13.33 10.95
C GLU A 139 28.54 -13.65 10.33
N ASP A 140 29.42 -14.28 11.12
CA ASP A 140 30.80 -14.59 10.73
C ASP A 140 30.88 -15.55 9.54
N GLU A 141 29.94 -16.50 9.45
CA GLU A 141 29.82 -17.47 8.36
C GLU A 141 29.08 -16.92 7.13
N GLY A 142 28.66 -15.65 7.17
CA GLY A 142 27.88 -15.01 6.10
C GLY A 142 26.54 -14.49 6.60
N THR A 143 25.56 -14.40 5.70
CA THR A 143 24.27 -13.77 6.01
C THR A 143 23.22 -14.81 6.33
N ARG A 144 22.72 -14.80 7.57
CA ARG A 144 21.51 -15.55 7.93
C ARG A 144 20.27 -14.74 7.55
N LYS A 145 19.35 -15.35 6.81
CA LYS A 145 18.10 -14.73 6.36
C LYS A 145 16.91 -15.34 7.07
N VAL A 146 16.09 -14.51 7.70
CA VAL A 146 14.80 -14.91 8.30
C VAL A 146 13.68 -14.29 7.49
N ARG A 147 12.85 -15.14 6.88
CA ARG A 147 11.70 -14.71 6.08
C ARG A 147 10.48 -14.57 6.96
N LEU A 148 9.83 -13.42 6.88
CA LEU A 148 8.61 -13.07 7.59
C LEU A 148 7.48 -12.91 6.58
N ILE A 149 6.29 -13.40 6.95
CA ILE A 149 5.06 -13.21 6.16
C ILE A 149 4.16 -12.28 6.95
N ILE A 150 3.86 -11.13 6.36
CA ILE A 150 2.91 -10.16 6.89
C ILE A 150 1.56 -10.51 6.29
N LYS A 151 0.67 -11.04 7.15
CA LYS A 151 -0.69 -11.35 6.75
C LYS A 151 -1.42 -10.05 6.38
N ARG A 152 -2.45 -10.18 5.54
CA ARG A 152 -3.34 -9.07 5.23
C ARG A 152 -3.82 -8.42 6.54
N SER A 153 -3.50 -7.15 6.69
CA SER A 153 -3.81 -6.35 7.87
C SER A 153 -4.57 -5.11 7.40
N MET A 154 -5.75 -4.90 7.96
CA MET A 154 -6.52 -3.68 7.72
C MET A 154 -5.81 -2.52 8.42
N LEU A 155 -5.69 -1.41 7.71
CA LEU A 155 -5.22 -0.16 8.25
C LEU A 155 -6.43 0.67 8.70
N SER A 156 -6.20 1.66 9.54
CA SER A 156 -7.26 2.55 10.00
C SER A 156 -7.86 3.36 8.86
N ASP A 157 -9.08 3.83 9.07
CA ASP A 157 -9.69 4.87 8.24
C ASP A 157 -8.78 6.09 8.19
N VAL A 158 -8.79 6.73 7.03
CA VAL A 158 -7.97 7.91 6.76
C VAL A 158 -8.56 9.09 7.52
N ASN A 159 -7.77 9.66 8.44
CA ASN A 159 -8.22 10.77 9.28
C ASN A 159 -7.30 11.98 9.10
N TYR A 160 -7.88 13.12 8.73
CA TYR A 160 -7.17 14.40 8.62
C TYR A 160 -6.78 14.91 10.01
N GLY A 161 -5.52 14.67 10.40
CA GLY A 161 -4.90 15.26 11.59
C GLY A 161 -4.54 14.29 12.71
N MET A 162 -4.83 12.99 12.54
CA MET A 162 -4.39 11.95 13.46
C MET A 162 -4.05 10.67 12.71
N ASN A 163 -2.77 10.28 12.72
CA ASN A 163 -2.34 8.99 12.21
C ASN A 163 -2.71 7.90 13.21
N VAL A 164 -3.00 6.71 12.70
CA VAL A 164 -3.28 5.54 13.53
C VAL A 164 -2.37 4.41 13.03
N TRP A 165 -1.29 4.22 13.76
CA TRP A 165 -0.27 3.23 13.49
C TRP A 165 -0.75 1.86 13.95
N MET A 166 -1.08 1.01 12.98
CA MET A 166 -1.54 -0.35 13.21
C MET A 166 -0.33 -1.30 13.21
N LYS A 167 -0.17 -2.09 14.26
CA LYS A 167 0.84 -3.16 14.30
C LYS A 167 0.46 -4.25 13.30
N VAL A 168 1.17 -4.32 12.19
CA VAL A 168 0.92 -5.31 11.12
C VAL A 168 1.71 -6.58 11.29
N TYR A 169 2.80 -6.52 12.08
CA TYR A 169 3.64 -7.68 12.36
C TYR A 169 4.46 -7.49 13.64
N GLU A 170 4.69 -8.57 14.36
CA GLU A 170 5.65 -8.63 15.48
C GLU A 170 6.31 -10.01 15.52
N ASP A 171 7.65 -10.04 15.55
CA ASP A 171 8.44 -11.20 15.94
C ASP A 171 8.93 -10.98 17.37
N LYS A 172 8.27 -11.65 18.32
CA LYS A 172 8.63 -11.55 19.74
C LYS A 172 9.99 -12.16 20.07
N THR A 173 10.48 -13.08 19.25
CA THR A 173 11.78 -13.74 19.46
C THR A 173 12.91 -12.84 18.99
N ALA A 174 12.76 -12.24 17.81
CA ALA A 174 13.72 -11.27 17.28
C ALA A 174 13.56 -9.87 17.91
N GLY A 175 12.45 -9.60 18.60
CA GLY A 175 12.14 -8.28 19.14
C GLY A 175 11.82 -7.25 18.04
N VAL A 176 11.36 -7.67 16.86
CA VAL A 176 11.08 -6.77 15.73
C VAL A 176 9.58 -6.54 15.61
N VAL A 177 9.17 -5.28 15.39
CA VAL A 177 7.78 -4.91 15.11
C VAL A 177 7.71 -4.05 13.86
N ILE A 178 6.59 -4.16 13.14
CA ILE A 178 6.27 -3.32 11.99
C ILE A 178 4.89 -2.70 12.19
N TYR A 179 4.82 -1.39 12.03
CA TYR A 179 3.60 -0.60 12.02
C TYR A 179 3.30 -0.06 10.62
N GLY A 180 2.02 0.04 10.29
CA GLY A 180 1.53 0.69 9.08
C GLY A 180 0.46 1.72 9.38
N ASP A 181 0.41 2.77 8.57
CA ASP A 181 -0.54 3.88 8.66
C ASP A 181 -0.84 4.42 7.25
N VAL A 182 -2.02 5.00 7.06
CA VAL A 182 -2.43 5.62 5.78
C VAL A 182 -2.74 7.08 6.01
N ASP A 183 -2.18 7.93 5.15
CA ASP A 183 -2.29 9.39 5.23
C ASP A 183 -2.89 9.93 3.91
N PRO A 184 -3.90 10.83 3.97
CA PRO A 184 -4.50 11.37 2.76
C PRO A 184 -3.51 12.27 1.98
N LYS A 185 -3.83 12.55 0.72
CA LYS A 185 -2.97 13.37 -0.15
C LYS A 185 -2.74 14.79 0.37
#